data_AF-A0A537A7U4-F1
#
_entry.id   AF-A0A537A7U4-F1
#
_cell.length_a   1.000
_cell.length_b   1.000
_cell.length_c   1.000
_cell.angle_alpha   90.00
_cell.angle_beta   90.00
_cell.angle_gamma   90.00
#
_symmetry.space_group_name_H-M   'P 1'
#
loop_
_entity.id
_entity.type
_entity.pdbx_description
1 polymer ?
#
loop_
_entity_poly.entity_id
_entity_poly.type
_entity_poly.pdbx_seq_one_letter_code
_entity_poly.pdbx_strand_id
1 'polypeptide(L)'
;FDTITAVRGHVRAGTLRGIAVTTLKRSSSMPELPTIAESGLPGYDASTWGGILAPAGTPKDVVAKLNAAINAALKQDDVRSRLSGAGIEIQGGTPEQFGEVIRAEIEKWGRIVKEAGIQPE
;
A
#
# COMPACT_ATOMS: atom_id res chain seq x y z
N PHE A 1 9.09 -5.95 -9.86
CA PHE A 1 7.62 -5.89 -9.72
C PHE A 1 7.23 -4.43 -9.55
N ASP A 2 5.98 -4.06 -9.77
CA ASP A 2 5.54 -2.67 -9.70
C ASP A 2 4.13 -2.59 -9.07
N THR A 3 3.68 -1.39 -8.72
CA THR A 3 2.38 -1.10 -8.15
C THR A 3 1.25 -1.43 -9.14
N ILE A 4 0.14 -1.98 -8.64
CA ILE A 4 -1.04 -2.29 -9.45
C ILE A 4 -1.52 -1.04 -10.21
N THR A 5 -1.47 0.12 -9.57
CA THR A 5 -1.84 1.40 -10.17
C THR A 5 -1.05 1.70 -11.45
N ALA A 6 0.26 1.44 -11.46
CA ALA A 6 1.10 1.70 -12.61
C ALA A 6 0.88 0.69 -13.76
N VAL A 7 0.72 -0.61 -13.45
CA VAL A 7 0.77 -1.67 -14.47
C VAL A 7 -0.57 -2.25 -14.91
N ARG A 8 -1.67 -2.00 -14.18
CA ARG A 8 -2.96 -2.64 -14.46
C ARG A 8 -3.49 -2.36 -15.87
N GLY A 9 -3.31 -1.15 -16.39
CA GLY A 9 -3.69 -0.82 -17.75
C GLY A 9 -3.01 -1.72 -18.79
N HIS A 10 -1.71 -1.94 -18.63
CA HIS A 10 -0.92 -2.81 -19.50
C HIS A 10 -1.28 -4.28 -19.38
N VAL A 11 -1.57 -4.77 -18.16
CA VAL A 11 -2.02 -6.15 -17.95
C VAL A 11 -3.37 -6.39 -18.62
N ARG A 12 -4.31 -5.46 -18.47
CA ARG A 12 -5.64 -5.54 -19.14
C ARG A 12 -5.53 -5.40 -20.66
N ALA A 13 -4.61 -4.59 -21.16
CA ALA A 13 -4.34 -4.45 -22.58
C ALA A 13 -3.58 -5.65 -23.20
N GLY A 14 -3.11 -6.60 -22.38
CA GLY A 14 -2.33 -7.75 -22.84
C GLY A 14 -0.88 -7.43 -23.22
N THR A 15 -0.43 -6.18 -23.05
CA THR A 15 0.97 -5.79 -23.32
C THR A 15 1.91 -6.23 -22.20
N LEU A 16 1.37 -6.51 -21.01
CA LEU A 16 2.07 -7.18 -19.92
C LEU A 16 1.27 -8.38 -19.44
N ARG A 17 1.95 -9.39 -18.92
CA ARG A 17 1.34 -10.55 -18.27
C ARG A 17 1.55 -10.46 -16.76
N GLY A 18 0.47 -10.30 -16.01
CA GLY A 18 0.49 -10.44 -14.55
C GLY A 18 0.78 -11.90 -14.17
N ILE A 19 1.69 -12.12 -13.22
CA ILE A 19 2.05 -13.47 -12.74
C ILE A 19 1.45 -13.72 -11.35
N ALA A 20 1.67 -12.80 -10.42
CA ALA A 20 1.14 -12.85 -9.06
C ALA A 20 1.13 -11.42 -8.47
N VAL A 21 0.35 -11.21 -7.42
CA VAL A 21 0.42 -10.01 -6.58
C VAL A 21 1.34 -10.26 -5.36
N THR A 22 1.99 -9.21 -4.86
CA THR A 22 2.93 -9.28 -3.73
C THR A 22 2.26 -9.11 -2.36
N THR A 23 0.95 -8.85 -2.34
CA THR A 23 0.13 -8.71 -1.13
C THR A 23 -0.19 -10.06 -0.50
N LEU A 24 -0.42 -10.10 0.82
CA LEU A 24 -0.81 -11.33 1.52
C LEU A 24 -2.16 -11.90 1.06
N LYS A 25 -3.04 -11.06 0.55
CA LYS A 25 -4.34 -11.41 -0.01
C LYS A 25 -4.43 -10.94 -1.45
N ARG A 26 -5.22 -11.64 -2.26
CA ARG A 26 -5.47 -11.21 -3.65
C ARG A 26 -6.05 -9.79 -3.66
N SER A 27 -5.60 -8.99 -4.62
CA SER A 27 -6.14 -7.64 -4.80
C SER A 27 -7.54 -7.72 -5.39
N SER A 28 -8.46 -6.95 -4.83
CA SER A 28 -9.81 -6.74 -5.40
C SER A 28 -9.79 -6.22 -6.83
N SER A 29 -8.68 -5.58 -7.25
CA SER A 29 -8.53 -4.98 -8.59
C SER A 29 -7.94 -5.92 -9.65
N MET A 30 -7.38 -7.06 -9.21
CA MET A 30 -6.87 -8.15 -10.04
C MET A 30 -7.10 -9.51 -9.32
N PRO A 31 -8.36 -9.89 -9.04
CA PRO A 31 -8.67 -11.11 -8.28
C PRO A 31 -8.26 -12.41 -8.99
N GLU A 32 -8.05 -12.35 -10.31
CA GLU A 32 -7.58 -13.45 -11.14
C GLU A 32 -6.11 -13.82 -10.87
N LEU A 33 -5.30 -12.89 -10.35
CA LEU A 33 -3.91 -13.16 -10.04
C LEU A 33 -3.77 -13.79 -8.64
N PRO A 34 -3.01 -14.89 -8.50
CA PRO A 34 -2.69 -15.44 -7.20
C PRO A 34 -1.75 -14.50 -6.43
N THR A 35 -1.65 -14.69 -5.12
CA THR A 35 -0.55 -14.07 -4.35
C THR A 35 0.74 -14.87 -4.52
N ILE A 36 1.89 -14.25 -4.26
CA ILE A 36 3.16 -14.99 -4.18
C ILE A 36 3.12 -16.04 -3.04
N ALA A 37 2.42 -15.72 -1.94
CA ALA A 37 2.21 -16.67 -0.85
C ALA A 37 1.44 -17.93 -1.28
N GLU A 38 0.42 -17.78 -2.12
CA GLU A 38 -0.33 -18.88 -2.74
C GLU A 38 0.51 -19.64 -3.78
N SER A 39 1.52 -18.98 -4.36
CA SER A 39 2.33 -19.49 -5.48
C SER A 39 3.62 -20.21 -5.03
N GLY A 40 3.74 -20.54 -3.75
CA GLY A 40 4.84 -21.38 -3.23
C GLY A 40 5.83 -20.68 -2.30
N LEU A 41 5.58 -19.44 -1.89
CA LEU A 41 6.42 -18.75 -0.89
C LEU A 41 5.57 -18.20 0.28
N PRO A 42 5.13 -19.06 1.21
CA PRO A 42 4.26 -18.68 2.32
C PRO A 42 4.83 -17.51 3.13
N GLY A 43 3.97 -16.56 3.49
CA GLY A 43 4.35 -15.37 4.27
C GLY A 43 5.05 -14.26 3.46
N TYR A 44 5.23 -14.43 2.15
CA TYR A 44 5.74 -13.35 1.30
C TYR A 44 4.76 -12.18 1.27
N ASP A 45 5.26 -11.01 1.67
CA ASP A 45 4.54 -9.76 1.62
C ASP A 45 5.48 -8.61 1.24
N ALA A 46 5.30 -8.08 0.04
CA ALA A 46 5.94 -6.85 -0.42
C ALA A 46 4.86 -5.88 -0.93
N SER A 47 3.83 -5.67 -0.11
CA SER A 47 2.77 -4.70 -0.37
C SER A 47 3.32 -3.27 -0.38
N THR A 48 2.85 -2.47 -1.34
CA THR A 48 3.09 -1.03 -1.35
C THR A 48 1.95 -0.32 -0.64
N TRP A 49 2.29 0.61 0.25
CA TRP A 49 1.34 1.46 0.97
C TRP A 49 1.65 2.94 0.74
N GLY A 50 0.67 3.79 1.02
CA GLY A 50 0.81 5.23 0.94
C GLY A 50 -0.02 5.91 2.02
N GLY A 51 0.38 7.13 2.39
CA GLY A 51 -0.36 7.95 3.33
C GLY A 51 0.16 9.36 3.39
N ILE A 52 -0.33 10.13 4.36
CA ILE A 52 -0.07 11.56 4.49
C ILE A 52 0.71 11.79 5.79
N LEU A 53 1.80 12.56 5.69
CA LEU A 53 2.65 12.92 6.81
C LEU A 53 2.60 14.44 7.01
N ALA A 54 2.71 14.87 8.27
CA ALA A 54 2.90 16.27 8.64
C ALA A 54 4.29 16.46 9.28
N PRO A 55 4.85 17.67 9.30
CA PRO A 55 6.14 17.94 9.94
C PRO A 55 6.19 17.50 11.41
N ALA A 56 7.37 17.09 11.87
CA ALA A 56 7.58 16.78 13.28
C ALA A 56 7.24 17.99 14.16
N GLY A 57 6.51 17.75 15.25
CA GLY A 57 6.05 18.81 16.15
C GLY A 57 4.74 19.51 15.72
N THR A 58 4.10 19.08 14.63
CA THR A 58 2.76 19.57 14.28
C THR A 58 1.80 19.35 15.47
N PRO A 59 1.05 20.38 15.92
CA PRO A 59 0.13 20.26 17.03
C PRO A 59 -0.89 19.13 16.86
N LYS A 60 -1.18 18.41 17.96
CA LYS A 60 -2.04 17.21 17.93
C LYS A 60 -3.46 17.50 17.44
N ASP A 61 -4.00 18.66 17.78
CA ASP A 61 -5.31 19.13 17.34
C ASP A 61 -5.35 19.37 15.83
N VAL A 62 -4.28 19.92 15.26
CA VAL A 62 -4.12 20.07 13.80
C VAL A 62 -4.06 18.71 13.11
N VAL A 63 -3.26 17.77 13.64
CA VAL A 63 -3.19 16.40 13.12
C VAL A 63 -4.54 15.71 13.17
N ALA A 64 -5.27 15.83 14.29
CA ALA A 64 -6.59 15.24 14.46
C ALA A 64 -7.60 15.82 13.45
N LYS A 65 -7.57 17.15 13.23
CA LYS A 65 -8.44 17.82 12.26
C LYS A 65 -8.15 17.36 10.82
N LEU A 66 -6.88 17.27 10.44
CA LEU A 66 -6.47 16.77 9.12
C LEU A 66 -6.87 15.31 8.94
N ASN A 67 -6.61 14.45 9.92
CA ASN A 67 -6.98 13.04 9.87
C ASN A 67 -8.50 12.86 9.70
N ALA A 68 -9.31 13.62 10.45
CA ALA A 68 -10.76 13.59 10.32
C ALA A 68 -11.22 14.00 8.92
N ALA A 69 -10.65 15.07 8.36
CA ALA A 69 -10.98 15.53 7.02
C ALA A 69 -10.57 14.51 5.94
N ILE A 70 -9.38 13.92 6.06
CA ILE A 70 -8.89 12.87 5.15
C ILE A 70 -9.81 11.65 5.21
N ASN A 71 -10.14 11.16 6.41
CA ASN A 71 -11.04 10.02 6.58
C ASN A 71 -12.46 10.30 6.06
N ALA A 72 -12.94 11.54 6.13
CA ALA A 72 -14.20 11.95 5.53
C ALA A 72 -14.12 11.94 4.00
N ALA A 73 -13.04 12.49 3.41
CA ALA A 73 -12.83 12.49 1.97
C ALA A 73 -12.72 11.06 1.40
N LEU A 74 -12.02 10.16 2.09
CA LEU A 74 -11.91 8.75 1.69
C LEU A 74 -13.24 7.98 1.69
N LYS A 75 -14.29 8.54 2.31
CA LYS A 75 -15.65 7.97 2.29
C LYS A 75 -16.52 8.53 1.17
N GLN A 76 -16.10 9.59 0.48
CA GLN A 76 -16.84 10.15 -0.65
C GLN A 76 -16.78 9.19 -1.85
N ASP A 77 -17.91 9.01 -2.54
CA ASP A 77 -18.04 8.01 -3.61
C ASP A 77 -17.12 8.29 -4.79
N ASP A 78 -16.94 9.56 -5.16
CA ASP A 78 -16.05 9.96 -6.25
C ASP A 78 -14.57 9.66 -5.92
N VAL A 79 -14.15 9.95 -4.69
CA VAL A 79 -12.81 9.64 -4.18
C VAL A 79 -12.60 8.12 -4.13
N ARG A 80 -13.56 7.39 -3.54
CA ARG A 80 -13.51 5.93 -3.47
C ARG A 80 -13.44 5.30 -4.85
N SER A 81 -14.30 5.75 -5.77
CA SER A 81 -14.33 5.25 -7.14
C SER A 81 -13.03 5.54 -7.88
N ARG A 82 -12.40 6.71 -7.68
CA ARG A 82 -11.11 7.03 -8.32
C ARG A 82 -9.97 6.17 -7.77
N LEU A 83 -9.89 6.01 -6.45
CA LEU A 83 -8.83 5.24 -5.81
C LEU A 83 -8.96 3.74 -6.08
N SER A 84 -10.14 3.15 -5.86
CA SER A 84 -10.40 1.74 -6.22
C SER A 84 -10.30 1.54 -7.74
N GLY A 85 -10.80 2.52 -8.50
CA GLY A 85 -10.64 2.61 -9.94
C GLY A 85 -9.19 2.74 -10.38
N ALA A 86 -8.24 3.08 -9.51
CA ALA A 86 -6.78 3.07 -9.74
C ALA A 86 -6.09 1.80 -9.19
N GLY A 87 -6.79 0.93 -8.47
CA GLY A 87 -6.20 -0.25 -7.85
C GLY A 87 -5.75 -0.06 -6.41
N ILE A 88 -6.12 1.08 -5.80
CA ILE A 88 -5.76 1.44 -4.44
C ILE A 88 -6.85 0.94 -3.49
N GLU A 89 -6.46 0.16 -2.49
CA GLU A 89 -7.34 -0.26 -1.41
C GLU A 89 -7.31 0.78 -0.29
N ILE A 90 -8.47 1.37 0.01
CA ILE A 90 -8.59 2.42 1.03
C ILE A 90 -8.65 1.78 2.41
N GLN A 91 -7.70 2.15 3.27
CA GLN A 91 -7.67 1.72 4.66
C GLN A 91 -8.18 2.81 5.62
N GLY A 92 -7.69 4.05 5.48
CA GLY A 92 -7.95 5.13 6.44
C GLY A 92 -7.32 4.83 7.81
N GLY A 93 -7.97 5.27 8.88
CA GLY A 93 -7.58 4.95 10.26
C GLY A 93 -7.06 6.15 11.06
N THR A 94 -6.50 5.89 12.23
CA THR A 94 -5.97 6.92 13.13
C THR A 94 -4.51 7.24 12.83
N PRO A 95 -3.99 8.43 13.23
CA PRO A 95 -2.58 8.75 13.11
C PRO A 95 -1.67 7.72 13.82
N GLU A 96 -2.11 7.17 14.95
CA GLU A 96 -1.37 6.18 15.73
C GLU A 96 -1.26 4.86 14.98
N GLN A 97 -2.36 4.38 14.40
CA GLN A 97 -2.38 3.17 13.57
C GLN A 97 -1.43 3.30 12.38
N PHE A 98 -1.44 4.46 11.70
CA PHE A 98 -0.52 4.69 10.60
C PHE A 98 0.95 4.78 11.08
N GLY A 99 1.17 5.36 12.26
CA GLY A 99 2.49 5.34 12.90
C GLY A 99 3.00 3.93 13.22
N GLU A 100 2.13 2.99 13.58
CA GLU A 100 2.47 1.58 13.76
C GLU A 100 2.86 0.90 12.45
N VAL A 101 2.13 1.17 11.36
CA VAL A 101 2.47 0.67 10.01
C VAL A 101 3.87 1.14 9.61
N ILE A 102 4.18 2.43 9.78
CA ILE A 102 5.49 2.99 9.44
C ILE A 102 6.60 2.30 10.24
N ARG A 103 6.40 2.12 11.55
CA ARG A 103 7.41 1.44 12.41
C ARG A 103 7.64 -0.01 11.97
N ALA A 104 6.56 -0.76 11.74
CA ALA A 104 6.65 -2.15 11.31
C ALA A 104 7.36 -2.29 9.96
N GLU A 105 7.10 -1.39 9.01
CA GLU A 105 7.72 -1.41 7.69
C GLU A 105 9.20 -1.01 7.74
N ILE A 106 9.57 -0.02 8.57
CA ILE A 106 10.98 0.33 8.82
C ILE A 106 11.73 -0.88 9.40
N GLU A 107 11.15 -1.57 10.39
CA GLU A 107 11.76 -2.76 11.01
C GLU A 107 11.93 -3.91 10.01
N LYS A 108 10.87 -4.21 9.26
CA LYS A 108 10.85 -5.27 8.24
C LYS A 108 11.89 -5.01 7.15
N TRP A 109 11.85 -3.85 6.50
CA TRP A 109 12.76 -3.54 5.40
C TRP A 109 14.18 -3.31 5.88
N GLY A 110 14.37 -2.72 7.06
CA GLY A 110 15.69 -2.58 7.67
C GLY A 110 16.37 -3.93 7.95
N ARG A 111 15.60 -4.96 8.32
CA ARG A 111 16.11 -6.34 8.46
C ARG A 111 16.46 -6.92 7.09
N ILE A 112 15.54 -6.85 6.12
CA ILE A 112 15.72 -7.41 4.78
C ILE A 112 16.96 -6.81 4.08
N VAL A 113 17.12 -5.49 4.11
CA VAL A 113 18.28 -4.80 3.50
C VAL A 113 19.60 -5.28 4.09
N LYS A 114 19.66 -5.45 5.42
CA LYS A 114 20.86 -5.96 6.11
C LYS A 114 21.16 -7.41 5.74
N GLU A 115 20.16 -8.27 5.75
CA GLU A 115 20.30 -9.70 5.41
C GLU A 115 20.68 -9.90 3.93
N ALA A 116 20.15 -9.05 3.04
CA ALA A 116 20.44 -9.09 1.61
C ALA A 116 21.75 -8.40 1.22
N GLY A 117 22.45 -7.74 2.15
CA GLY A 117 23.70 -7.02 1.90
C GLY A 117 23.55 -5.80 0.96
N ILE A 118 22.34 -5.22 0.87
CA ILE A 118 22.05 -4.09 -0.01
C ILE A 118 22.64 -2.81 0.59
N GLN A 119 23.35 -2.03 -0.23
CA GLN A 119 23.93 -0.73 0.15
C GLN A 119 23.16 0.42 -0.51
N PRO A 120 23.12 1.62 0.11
CA PRO A 120 22.70 2.84 -0.58
C PRO A 120 23.60 3.08 -1.80
N GLU A 121 23.02 3.62 -2.87
CA GLU A 121 23.76 4.11 -4.05
C GLU A 121 24.62 5.34 -3.72
#